data_AF-A0AAU7UI24-F1
#
_entry.id   AF-A0AAU7UI24-F1
#
_cell.length_a   1.000
_cell.length_b   1.000
_cell.length_c   1.000
_cell.angle_alpha   90.00
_cell.angle_beta   90.00
_cell.angle_gamma   90.00
#
_symmetry.space_group_name_H-M   'P 1'
#
loop_
_entity.id
_entity.type
_entity.pdbx_description
1 polymer ?
#
loop_
_entity_poly.entity_id
_entity_poly.type
_entity_poly.pdbx_seq_one_letter_code
_entity_poly.pdbx_strand_id
1 'polypeptide(L)'
;MTDNVYTSDVTVDSASPTQLAESIRLREERIADNIDELVGRVHPKVLATRAANKAKAKVIDEESGSVKPEAIALGVGTVLGVAALIVGFSGRSKRG
;
A
#
# COMPACT_ATOMS: atom_id res chain seq x y z
N MET A 1 18.18 -31.63 -17.13
CA MET A 1 18.22 -30.21 -17.50
C MET A 1 17.35 -30.04 -18.73
N THR A 2 16.19 -29.39 -18.59
CA THR A 2 15.37 -28.97 -19.73
C THR A 2 15.96 -27.65 -20.23
N ASP A 3 16.64 -27.67 -21.38
CA ASP A 3 17.14 -26.45 -22.03
C ASP A 3 15.96 -25.57 -22.43
N ASN A 4 15.77 -24.49 -21.69
CA ASN A 4 14.77 -23.47 -21.97
C ASN A 4 15.40 -22.32 -22.74
N VAL A 5 14.69 -21.86 -23.77
CA VAL A 5 15.12 -20.85 -24.79
C VAL A 5 15.82 -19.62 -24.19
N TYR A 6 15.51 -19.26 -22.95
CA TYR A 6 16.11 -18.09 -22.28
C TYR A 6 17.46 -18.33 -21.59
N THR A 7 17.82 -19.57 -21.27
CA THR A 7 19.11 -19.90 -20.63
C THR A 7 20.15 -20.46 -21.60
N SER A 8 19.70 -20.78 -22.81
CA SER A 8 20.46 -21.39 -23.90
C SER A 8 20.67 -20.39 -25.03
N ASP A 9 21.71 -20.53 -25.85
CA ASP A 9 21.98 -19.68 -27.04
C ASP A 9 20.92 -19.79 -28.17
N VAL A 10 19.77 -20.42 -27.91
CA VAL A 10 18.66 -20.61 -28.85
C VAL A 10 17.74 -19.39 -28.79
N THR A 11 17.53 -18.73 -29.93
CA THR A 11 16.63 -17.59 -30.05
C THR A 11 15.17 -18.03 -30.27
N VAL A 12 14.21 -17.13 -30.02
CA VAL A 12 12.76 -17.42 -30.18
C VAL A 12 12.43 -17.91 -31.59
N ASP A 13 13.12 -17.39 -32.61
CA ASP A 13 12.92 -17.74 -34.03
C ASP A 13 13.45 -19.14 -34.39
N SER A 14 14.35 -19.70 -33.58
CA SER A 14 14.97 -21.02 -33.82
C SER A 14 14.49 -22.10 -32.84
N ALA A 15 13.65 -21.72 -31.87
CA ALA A 15 13.14 -22.63 -30.85
C ALA A 15 12.05 -23.56 -31.39
N SER A 16 12.08 -24.82 -30.94
CA SER A 16 11.01 -25.77 -31.24
C SER A 16 9.74 -25.47 -30.42
N PRO A 17 8.54 -25.88 -30.89
CA PRO A 17 7.29 -25.65 -30.17
C PRO A 17 7.28 -26.17 -28.72
N THR A 18 7.96 -27.28 -28.46
CA THR A 18 8.05 -27.87 -27.10
C THR A 18 8.94 -27.04 -26.18
N GLN A 19 10.05 -26.49 -26.68
CA GLN A 19 10.92 -25.58 -25.93
C GLN A 19 10.21 -24.27 -25.60
N LEU A 20 9.42 -23.74 -26.55
CA LEU A 20 8.59 -22.57 -26.32
C LEU A 20 7.55 -22.84 -25.24
N ALA A 21 6.81 -23.95 -25.33
CA ALA A 21 5.80 -24.33 -24.34
C ALA A 21 6.38 -24.45 -22.93
N GLU A 22 7.55 -25.10 -22.77
CA GLU A 22 8.19 -25.21 -21.46
C GLU A 22 8.69 -23.86 -20.95
N SER A 23 9.22 -23.00 -21.84
CA SER A 23 9.65 -21.65 -21.46
C SER A 23 8.49 -20.76 -21.00
N ILE A 24 7.29 -20.93 -21.59
CA ILE A 24 6.07 -20.23 -21.17
C ILE A 24 5.63 -20.72 -19.79
N ARG A 25 5.57 -22.04 -19.60
CA ARG A 25 5.21 -22.66 -18.32
C ARG A 25 6.08 -22.14 -17.16
N LEU A 26 7.39 -22.09 -17.37
CA LEU A 26 8.35 -21.59 -16.37
C LEU A 26 8.19 -20.08 -16.11
N ARG A 27 7.74 -19.30 -17.09
CA ARG A 27 7.43 -17.88 -16.89
C ARG A 27 6.16 -17.69 -16.09
N GLU A 28 5.12 -18.46 -16.39
CA GLU A 28 3.86 -18.40 -15.65
C GLU A 28 4.08 -18.75 -14.17
N GLU A 29 4.86 -19.80 -13.88
CA GLU A 29 5.24 -20.17 -12.51
C GLU A 29 5.98 -19.03 -11.79
N ARG A 30 7.02 -18.46 -12.44
CA ARG A 30 7.77 -17.32 -11.88
C ARG A 30 6.88 -16.08 -11.68
N ILE A 31 5.96 -15.81 -12.59
CA ILE A 31 5.03 -14.68 -12.48
C ILE A 31 4.08 -14.91 -11.31
N ALA A 32 3.52 -16.12 -11.15
CA ALA A 32 2.66 -16.46 -10.04
C ALA A 32 3.39 -16.29 -8.68
N ASP A 33 4.61 -16.82 -8.56
CA ASP A 33 5.44 -16.66 -7.36
C ASP A 33 5.70 -15.19 -7.03
N ASN A 34 6.07 -14.41 -8.05
CA ASN A 34 6.32 -12.97 -7.88
C ASN A 34 5.04 -12.20 -7.54
N ILE A 35 3.89 -12.60 -8.08
CA ILE A 35 2.59 -11.99 -7.76
C ILE A 35 2.25 -12.28 -6.31
N ASP A 36 2.40 -13.51 -5.83
CA ASP A 36 2.12 -13.86 -4.44
C ASP A 36 3.03 -13.10 -3.46
N GLU A 37 4.33 -12.99 -3.78
CA GLU A 37 5.27 -12.17 -3.00
C GLU A 37 4.85 -10.69 -2.98
N LEU A 38 4.49 -10.16 -4.16
CA LEU A 38 4.08 -8.77 -4.29
C LEU A 38 2.80 -8.52 -3.50
N VAL A 39 1.76 -9.34 -3.68
CA VAL A 39 0.48 -9.24 -2.97
C VAL A 39 0.68 -9.33 -1.46
N GLY A 40 1.55 -10.21 -0.97
CA GLY A 40 1.93 -10.27 0.44
C GLY A 40 2.55 -8.95 0.94
N ARG A 41 3.41 -8.32 0.12
CA ARG A 41 4.06 -7.03 0.45
C ARG A 41 3.11 -5.83 0.34
N VAL A 42 2.22 -5.80 -0.65
CA VAL A 42 1.23 -4.73 -0.85
C VAL A 42 -0.08 -4.99 -0.09
N HIS A 43 -0.10 -6.01 0.78
CA HIS A 43 -1.27 -6.37 1.55
C HIS A 43 -1.85 -5.11 2.23
N PRO A 44 -3.17 -4.85 2.13
CA PRO A 44 -3.78 -3.59 2.55
C PRO A 44 -3.46 -3.21 4.00
N LYS A 45 -3.29 -4.21 4.87
CA LYS A 45 -2.85 -4.03 6.26
C LYS A 45 -1.47 -3.37 6.39
N VAL A 46 -0.52 -3.74 5.52
CA VAL A 46 0.84 -3.17 5.50
C VAL A 46 0.80 -1.73 4.99
N LEU A 47 0.03 -1.48 3.93
CA LEU A 47 -0.18 -0.12 3.41
C LEU A 47 -0.83 0.80 4.45
N ALA A 48 -1.89 0.33 5.12
CA ALA A 48 -2.58 1.08 6.16
C ALA A 48 -1.66 1.37 7.35
N THR A 49 -0.86 0.38 7.78
CA THR A 49 0.11 0.56 8.87
C THR A 49 1.19 1.57 8.49
N ARG A 50 1.72 1.51 7.27
CA ARG A 50 2.71 2.47 6.77
C ARG A 50 2.12 3.89 6.69
N ALA A 51 0.90 4.02 6.20
CA ALA A 51 0.20 5.30 6.14
C ALA A 51 -0.02 5.88 7.54
N ALA A 52 -0.48 5.06 8.50
CA ALA A 52 -0.68 5.46 9.89
C ALA A 52 0.63 5.89 10.55
N ASN A 53 1.71 5.15 10.37
CA ASN A 53 3.03 5.49 10.92
C ASN A 53 3.56 6.80 10.33
N LYS A 54 3.40 7.02 9.02
CA LYS A 54 3.77 8.29 8.38
C LYS A 54 2.96 9.47 8.91
N ALA A 55 1.68 9.26 9.22
CA ALA A 55 0.84 10.29 9.85
C ALA A 55 1.30 10.59 11.28
N LYS A 56 1.60 9.56 12.09
CA LYS A 56 2.12 9.71 13.45
C LYS A 56 3.46 10.44 13.50
N ALA A 57 4.36 10.16 12.56
CA ALA A 57 5.66 10.85 12.46
C ALA A 57 5.51 12.36 12.19
N LYS A 58 4.41 12.81 11.58
CA LYS A 58 4.17 14.26 11.42
C LYS A 58 3.79 14.96 12.73
N VAL A 59 3.26 14.20 13.69
CA VAL A 59 2.70 14.71 14.95
C VAL A 59 3.76 14.73 16.06
N ILE A 60 4.71 13.81 16.00
CA ILE A 60 5.79 13.69 16.98
C ILE A 60 7.05 14.35 16.41
N ASP A 61 7.75 15.12 17.22
CA ASP A 61 9.06 15.64 16.89
C ASP A 61 10.12 14.54 17.12
N GLU A 62 10.84 14.17 16.06
CA GLU A 62 11.76 13.01 16.08
C GLU A 62 13.02 13.25 16.92
N GLU A 63 13.39 14.51 17.17
CA GLU A 63 14.61 14.87 17.90
C GLU A 63 14.36 14.99 19.41
N SER A 64 13.20 15.52 19.80
CA SER A 64 12.81 15.72 21.19
C SER A 64 11.84 14.67 21.74
N GLY A 65 11.27 13.81 20.88
CA GLY A 65 10.23 12.83 21.24
C GLY A 65 8.90 13.45 21.70
N SER A 66 8.77 14.78 21.63
CA SER A 66 7.62 15.52 22.11
C SER A 66 6.56 15.70 21.01
N VAL A 67 5.28 15.81 21.40
CA VAL A 67 4.21 16.09 20.45
C VAL A 67 4.30 17.56 20.02
N LYS A 68 4.25 17.81 18.71
CA LYS A 68 4.34 19.18 18.17
C LYS A 68 3.17 20.04 18.68
N PRO A 69 3.41 21.25 19.22
CA PRO A 69 2.36 22.13 19.73
C PRO A 69 1.27 22.41 18.69
N GLU A 70 1.66 22.53 17.42
CA GLU A 70 0.76 22.75 16.29
C GLU A 70 -0.18 21.55 16.07
N ALA A 71 0.31 20.32 16.29
CA ALA A 71 -0.48 19.11 16.16
C ALA A 71 -1.49 18.97 17.31
N ILE A 72 -1.12 19.36 18.53
CA ILE A 72 -2.06 19.45 19.66
C ILE A 72 -3.14 20.49 19.37
N ALA A 73 -2.74 21.69 18.97
CA ALA A 73 -3.68 22.77 18.65
C ALA A 73 -4.66 22.36 17.53
N LEU A 74 -4.16 21.72 16.46
CA LEU A 74 -4.99 21.19 15.38
C LEU A 74 -5.97 20.13 15.88
N GLY A 75 -5.51 19.19 16.70
CA GLY A 75 -6.35 18.12 17.27
C GLY A 75 -7.47 18.68 18.15
N VAL A 76 -7.15 19.62 19.03
CA VAL A 76 -8.14 20.30 19.87
C VAL A 76 -9.14 21.08 19.01
N GLY A 77 -8.65 21.85 18.04
CA GLY A 77 -9.50 22.63 17.13
C GLY A 77 -10.46 21.77 16.32
N THR A 78 -10.02 20.61 15.83
CA THR A 78 -10.89 19.68 15.08
C THR A 78 -11.98 19.08 15.96
N VAL A 79 -11.66 18.64 17.18
CA VAL A 79 -12.66 18.09 18.11
C VAL A 79 -13.72 19.15 18.43
N LEU A 80 -13.31 20.37 18.76
CA LEU A 80 -14.22 21.47 19.05
C LEU A 80 -15.07 21.85 17.83
N GLY A 81 -14.48 21.91 16.64
CA GLY A 81 -15.19 22.22 15.40
C GLY A 81 -16.26 21.18 15.05
N VAL A 82 -15.96 19.89 15.20
CA VAL A 82 -16.93 18.81 14.96
C VAL A 82 -18.07 18.86 15.98
N ALA A 83 -17.75 19.07 17.27
CA ALA A 83 -18.77 19.23 18.31
C ALA A 83 -19.69 20.42 18.01
N ALA A 84 -19.13 21.55 17.60
CA ALA A 84 -19.89 22.73 17.22
C ALA A 84 -20.79 22.48 16.00
N LEU A 85 -20.33 21.73 15.00
CA LEU A 85 -21.14 21.34 13.85
C LEU A 85 -22.32 20.45 14.28
N ILE A 86 -22.08 19.41 15.09
CA ILE A 86 -23.14 18.50 15.56
C ILE A 86 -24.19 19.26 16.38
N VAL A 87 -23.75 20.13 17.30
CA VAL A 87 -24.65 20.95 18.13
C VAL A 87 -25.40 21.97 17.25
N GLY A 88 -24.71 22.62 16.31
CA GLY A 88 -25.33 23.56 15.38
C GLY A 88 -26.40 22.93 14.49
N PHE A 89 -26.15 21.73 13.96
CA PHE A 89 -27.11 20.98 13.14
C PHE A 89 -28.29 20.45 13.97
N SER A 90 -28.06 19.92 15.18
CA SER A 90 -29.14 19.46 16.06
C SER A 90 -30.00 20.60 16.63
N GLY A 91 -29.41 21.78 16.85
CA GLY A 91 -30.14 22.99 17.23
C GLY A 91 -31.01 23.56 16.11
N ARG A 92 -30.67 23.30 14.84
CA ARG A 92 -31.43 23.76 13.68
C ARG A 92 -32.68 22.91 13.43
N SER A 93 -32.66 21.60 13.73
CA SER A 93 -33.82 20.72 13.51
C SER A 93 -34.95 20.92 14.52
N LYS A 94 -34.67 21.47 15.71
CA LYS A 94 -35.68 21.77 16.75
C LYS A 94 -36.44 23.10 16.54
N ARG A 95 -36.00 23.93 15.61
CA ARG A 95 -36.59 25.26 15.33
C ARG A 95 -37.43 25.31 14.04
N GLY A 96 -37.59 24.17 13.37
CA GLY A 96 -38.46 24.00 12.21
C GLY A 96 -39.78 23.36 12.58
#